data_AF-D2Q5V0-F1
#
_entry.id   AF-D2Q5V0-F1
#
_cell.length_a   1.000
_cell.length_b   1.000
_cell.length_c   1.000
_cell.angle_alpha   90.00
_cell.angle_beta   90.00
_cell.angle_gamma   90.00
#
_symmetry.space_group_name_H-M   'P 1'
#
loop_
_entity.id
_entity.type
_entity.pdbx_description
1 polymer ?
#
loop_
_entity_poly.entity_id
_entity_poly.type
_entity_poly.pdbx_seq_one_letter_code
_entity_poly.pdbx_strand_id
1 'polypeptide(L)' 'MECQDEAPAPDGWTKWVIPGFEYLQAECDEPDIFQKMLALLEEKQFSLAGAVQDFTDPGTGKNYMLFPIRRL' A
#
# COMPACT_ATOMS: atom_id res chain seq x y z
N MET A 1 -11.11 -2.35 -2.07
CA MET A 1 -11.21 -3.42 -3.08
C MET A 1 -10.86 -2.81 -4.42
N GLU A 2 -10.03 -3.49 -5.19
CA GLU A 2 -9.68 -3.10 -6.56
C GLU A 2 -10.83 -3.47 -7.50
N CYS A 3 -11.12 -2.59 -8.47
CA CYS A 3 -12.21 -2.79 -9.41
C CYS A 3 -11.87 -2.16 -10.75
N GLN A 4 -12.60 -2.56 -11.80
CA GLN A 4 -12.48 -1.94 -13.12
C GLN A 4 -12.91 -0.48 -13.08
N ASP A 5 -12.34 0.35 -13.96
CA ASP A 5 -12.61 1.79 -14.01
C ASP A 5 -14.09 2.13 -14.18
N GLU A 6 -14.86 1.31 -14.89
CA GLU A 6 -16.29 1.53 -15.13
C GLU A 6 -17.19 0.95 -14.03
N ALA A 7 -16.63 0.26 -13.03
CA ALA A 7 -17.42 -0.33 -11.97
C ALA A 7 -18.13 0.76 -11.13
N PRO A 8 -19.45 0.60 -10.86
CA PRO A 8 -20.16 1.48 -9.95
C PRO A 8 -19.74 1.21 -8.50
N ALA A 9 -19.62 2.26 -7.69
CA ALA A 9 -19.42 2.11 -6.26
C ALA A 9 -20.72 1.60 -5.61
N PRO A 10 -20.67 0.56 -4.75
CA PRO A 10 -21.83 0.14 -3.96
C PRO A 10 -22.36 1.27 -3.05
N ASP A 11 -23.59 1.13 -2.56
CA ASP A 11 -24.17 2.09 -1.63
C ASP A 11 -23.31 2.24 -0.37
N GLY A 12 -22.98 3.49 -0.04
CA GLY A 12 -22.10 3.83 1.09
C GLY A 12 -20.60 3.72 0.79
N TRP A 13 -20.21 3.36 -0.43
CA TRP A 13 -18.80 3.29 -0.85
C TRP A 13 -18.41 4.47 -1.73
N THR A 14 -17.16 4.87 -1.64
CA THR A 14 -16.53 5.80 -2.60
C THR A 14 -15.50 5.03 -3.40
N LYS A 15 -15.53 5.15 -4.74
CA LYS A 15 -14.47 4.65 -5.61
C LYS A 15 -13.32 5.65 -5.62
N TRP A 16 -12.11 5.18 -5.31
CA TRP A 16 -10.89 5.98 -5.31
C TRP A 16 -10.01 5.59 -6.49
N VAL A 17 -9.46 6.58 -7.19
CA VAL A 17 -8.37 6.37 -8.14
C VAL A 17 -7.07 6.59 -7.40
N ILE A 18 -6.28 5.53 -7.23
CA ILE A 18 -4.97 5.60 -6.60
C ILE A 18 -3.93 5.93 -7.68
N PRO A 19 -3.18 7.04 -7.57
CA PRO A 19 -2.11 7.35 -8.52
C PRO A 19 -1.03 6.27 -8.55
N GLY A 20 -0.21 6.26 -9.60
CA GLY A 20 1.01 5.48 -9.62
C GLY A 20 2.02 6.00 -8.59
N PHE A 21 2.61 5.10 -7.82
CA PHE A 21 3.73 5.38 -6.93
C PHE A 21 4.83 4.35 -7.12
N GLU A 22 6.04 4.74 -6.74
CA GLU A 22 7.11 3.84 -6.38
C GLU A 22 6.94 3.44 -4.91
N TYR A 23 7.02 2.15 -4.62
CA TYR A 23 6.75 1.59 -3.30
C TYR A 23 7.97 0.84 -2.76
N LEU A 24 8.17 0.92 -1.44
CA LEU A 24 8.86 -0.14 -0.70
C LEU A 24 7.83 -1.18 -0.26
N GLN A 25 8.10 -2.44 -0.54
CA GLN A 25 7.25 -3.57 -0.17
C GLN A 25 7.82 -4.28 1.05
N ALA A 26 6.97 -4.63 2.01
CA ALA A 26 7.33 -5.46 3.15
C ALA A 26 6.32 -6.61 3.29
N GLU A 27 6.79 -7.84 3.46
CA GLU A 27 5.92 -8.99 3.77
C GLU A 27 5.40 -8.86 5.20
N CYS A 28 4.12 -9.17 5.43
CA CYS A 28 3.50 -9.12 6.76
C CYS A 28 3.72 -10.43 7.52
N ASP A 29 4.98 -10.80 7.74
CA ASP A 29 5.38 -11.99 8.50
C ASP A 29 5.55 -11.72 10.00
N GLU A 30 5.64 -10.44 10.39
CA GLU A 30 5.79 -9.98 11.76
C GLU A 30 4.71 -8.94 12.15
N PRO A 31 4.24 -8.93 13.41
CA PRO A 31 3.17 -8.03 13.86
C PRO A 31 3.59 -6.55 13.95
N ASP A 32 4.89 -6.25 13.98
CA ASP A 32 5.46 -4.89 14.09
C ASP A 32 6.07 -4.38 12.79
N ILE A 33 5.79 -5.04 11.66
CA ILE A 33 6.38 -4.70 10.36
C ILE A 33 6.14 -3.24 9.95
N PHE A 34 4.98 -2.68 10.29
CA PHE A 34 4.65 -1.29 9.99
C PHE A 34 5.61 -0.32 10.67
N GLN A 35 5.84 -0.50 11.98
CA GLN A 35 6.74 0.32 12.78
C GLN A 35 8.19 0.17 12.33
N LYS A 36 8.62 -1.06 12.01
CA LYS A 36 9.96 -1.33 11.45
C LYS A 36 10.18 -0.60 10.13
N MET A 37 9.18 -0.61 9.24
CA MET A 37 9.25 0.09 7.97
C MET A 37 9.25 1.62 8.12
N LEU A 38 8.49 2.17 9.08
CA LEU A 38 8.57 3.61 9.38
C LEU A 38 9.96 4.02 9.88
N ALA A 39 10.57 3.23 10.77
CA ALA A 39 11.94 3.48 11.23
C ALA A 39 12.97 3.39 10.08
N LEU A 40 12.79 2.44 9.16
CA LEU A 40 13.63 2.31 7.97
C LEU A 40 13.50 3.52 7.03
N LEU A 41 12.28 4.03 6.83
CA LEU A 41 12.04 5.23 6.03
C LEU A 41 12.75 6.45 6.64
N GLU A 42 12.67 6.61 7.95
CA GLU A 42 13.37 7.68 8.68
C GLU A 42 14.90 7.54 8.53
N GLU A 43 15.45 6.35 8.75
CA GLU A 43 16.88 6.06 8.56
C GLU A 43 17.36 6.42 7.15
N LYS A 44 16.55 6.10 6.13
CA LYS A 44 16.86 6.36 4.72
C LYS A 44 16.45 7.75 4.23
N GLN A 45 15.94 8.61 5.12
CA GLN A 45 15.46 9.95 4.79
C GLN A 45 14.37 9.96 3.70
N PHE A 46 13.57 8.90 3.64
CA PHE A 46 12.39 8.83 2.79
C PHE A 46 11.16 9.35 3.53
N SER A 47 10.30 10.06 2.82
CA SER A 47 8.98 10.46 3.30
C SER A 47 7.90 9.66 2.57
N LEU A 48 6.78 9.41 3.24
CA LEU A 48 5.61 8.82 2.59
C LEU A 48 5.02 9.81 1.58
N ALA A 49 4.88 9.37 0.34
CA ALA A 49 4.26 10.13 -0.74
C ALA A 49 2.74 9.92 -0.82
N GLY A 50 2.19 9.02 -0.01
CA GLY A 50 0.76 8.67 0.02
C GLY A 50 0.42 7.73 1.19
N ALA A 51 -0.79 7.17 1.15
CA ALA A 51 -1.24 6.20 2.13
C ALA A 51 -0.59 4.82 1.91
N VAL A 52 -0.17 4.17 3.01
CA VAL A 52 0.29 2.79 3.01
C VAL A 52 -0.88 1.87 2.67
N GLN A 53 -0.62 0.84 1.86
CA GLN A 53 -1.66 -0.08 1.37
C GLN A 53 -1.36 -1.51 1.77
N ASP A 54 -2.37 -2.21 2.29
CA ASP A 54 -2.32 -3.66 2.43
C ASP A 54 -2.57 -4.33 1.08
N PHE A 55 -1.73 -5.29 0.73
CA PHE A 55 -1.81 -6.05 -0.50
C PHE A 55 -1.71 -7.54 -0.21
N THR A 56 -2.77 -8.29 -0.54
CA THR A 56 -2.74 -9.75 -0.52
C THR A 56 -2.46 -10.24 -1.94
N ASP A 57 -1.31 -10.89 -2.14
CA ASP A 57 -0.97 -11.49 -3.42
C ASP A 57 -1.97 -12.61 -3.76
N PRO A 58 -2.76 -12.48 -4.85
CA PRO A 58 -3.78 -13.47 -5.20
C PRO A 58 -3.19 -14.83 -5.62
N GLY A 59 -1.92 -14.87 -6.04
CA GLY A 59 -1.24 -16.10 -6.45
C GLY A 59 -0.68 -16.90 -5.28
N THR A 60 -0.14 -16.22 -4.26
CA THR A 60 0.53 -16.88 -3.12
C THR A 60 -0.27 -16.82 -1.82
N GLY A 61 -1.25 -15.91 -1.71
CA GLY A 61 -1.98 -15.62 -0.48
C GLY A 61 -1.17 -14.87 0.58
N LYS A 62 0.07 -14.47 0.26
CA LYS A 62 0.91 -13.69 1.16
C LYS A 62 0.41 -12.26 1.28
N ASN A 63 0.54 -11.70 2.48
CA ASN A 63 0.19 -10.31 2.75
C ASN A 63 1.45 -9.44 2.73
N TYR A 64 1.29 -8.24 2.18
CA TYR A 64 2.33 -7.23 2.10
C TYR A 64 1.77 -5.87 2.51
N MET A 65 2.63 -5.01 3.04
CA MET A 65 2.38 -3.57 3.16
C MET A 65 3.21 -2.83 2.13
N LEU A 66 2.57 -1.94 1.37
CA LEU A 66 3.17 -1.12 0.33
C LEU A 66 3.32 0.32 0.83
N PHE A 67 4.55 0.78 0.98
CA PHE A 67 4.90 2.12 1.47
C PHE A 67 5.26 3.03 0.28
N PRO A 68 4.36 3.94 -0.16
CA PRO A 68 4.64 4.82 -1.28
C PRO A 68 5.72 5.85 -0.91
N ILE A 69 6.83 5.88 -1.65
CA ILE A 69 7.96 6.79 -1.39
C ILE A 69 8.10 7.89 -2.45
N ARG A 70 7.49 7.73 -3.62
CA ARG A 70 7.54 8.73 -4.70
C ARG A 70 6.35 8.57 -5.65
N ARG A 71 5.75 9.67 -6.07
CA ARG A 71 4.68 9.68 -7.09
C ARG A 71 5.29 9.56 -8.49
N LEU A 72 4.60 8.82 -9.37
CA LEU A 72 4.94 8.69 -10.80
C LEU A 72 4.27 9.78 -11.65
#